data_AF-A0A1H6EDV4-F1
#
_entry.id   AF-A0A1H6EDV4-F1
#
_cell.length_a   1.000
_cell.length_b   1.000
_cell.length_c   1.000
_cell.angle_alpha   90.00
_cell.angle_beta   90.00
_cell.angle_gamma   90.00
#
_symmetry.space_group_name_H-M   'P 1'
#
loop_
_entity.id
_entity.type
_entity.pdbx_description
1 polymer ?
#
loop_
_entity_poly.entity_id
_entity_poly.type
_entity_poly.pdbx_seq_one_letter_code
_entity_poly.pdbx_strand_id
1 'polypeptide(L)'
;MTTGMEGFAAGASALAGQAAGLRAAVDSGKVRMTPDAAEELGRFYEEKADKVQALSSRTDRLIATGAFGDCFIGRQLEKKFDDKVNAPEVGILAILDRTQQILRDMAQAYRDSARDMQNTDDDHSRNLNRSV
;
A
#
# COMPACT_ATOMS: atom_id res chain seq x y z
N MET A 1 3.06 -0.06 27.40
CA MET A 1 4.13 0.26 26.42
C MET A 1 3.84 -0.44 25.08
N THR A 2 2.75 -0.07 24.39
CA THR A 2 2.29 -0.66 23.12
C THR A 2 2.14 0.36 21.98
N THR A 3 2.47 1.63 22.23
CA THR A 3 2.15 2.79 21.39
C THR A 3 2.81 2.82 20.01
N GLY A 4 3.94 2.14 19.80
CA GLY A 4 4.67 2.19 18.53
C GLY A 4 3.96 1.47 17.37
N MET A 5 3.53 0.21 17.59
CA MET A 5 2.85 -0.57 16.55
C MET A 5 1.40 -0.14 16.36
N GLU A 6 0.72 0.24 17.44
CA GLU A 6 -0.65 0.75 17.39
C GLU A 6 -0.74 2.05 16.55
N GLY A 7 0.24 2.95 16.71
CA GLY A 7 0.33 4.15 15.88
C GLY A 7 0.60 3.84 14.40
N PHE A 8 1.42 2.83 14.11
CA PHE A 8 1.68 2.39 12.74
C PHE A 8 0.45 1.72 12.10
N ALA A 9 -0.26 0.87 12.85
CA ALA A 9 -1.51 0.25 12.43
C ALA A 9 -2.61 1.30 12.17
N ALA A 10 -2.71 2.33 13.01
CA ALA A 10 -3.62 3.45 12.81
C ALA A 10 -3.27 4.25 11.53
N GLY A 11 -1.98 4.49 11.28
CA GLY A 11 -1.50 5.12 10.05
C GLY A 11 -1.83 4.30 8.80
N ALA A 12 -1.58 2.99 8.82
CA ALA A 12 -1.93 2.10 7.71
C ALA A 12 -3.46 2.06 7.47
N SER A 13 -4.27 2.07 8.52
CA SER A 13 -5.73 2.12 8.41
C SER A 13 -6.23 3.45 7.83
N ALA A 14 -5.62 4.57 8.22
CA ALA A 14 -5.92 5.87 7.64
C ALA A 14 -5.58 5.93 6.14
N LEU A 15 -4.44 5.35 5.75
CA LEU A 15 -4.04 5.23 4.35
C LEU A 15 -5.02 4.35 3.55
N ALA A 16 -5.48 3.23 4.13
CA ALA A 16 -6.51 2.40 3.52
C ALA A 16 -7.82 3.17 3.29
N GLY A 17 -8.24 3.99 4.25
CA GLY A 17 -9.40 4.86 4.12
C GLY A 17 -9.24 5.89 3.00
N GLN A 18 -8.05 6.48 2.86
CA GLN A 18 -7.74 7.40 1.75
C GLN A 18 -7.77 6.70 0.39
N ALA A 19 -7.21 5.49 0.30
CA ALA A 19 -7.22 4.69 -0.93
C ALA A 19 -8.65 4.32 -1.36
N ALA A 20 -9.50 3.90 -0.42
CA ALA A 20 -10.90 3.60 -0.69
C ALA A 20 -11.68 4.85 -1.14
N GLY A 21 -11.46 5.99 -0.47
CA GLY A 21 -12.05 7.27 -0.87
C GLY A 21 -11.61 7.74 -2.25
N LEU A 22 -10.33 7.56 -2.58
CA LEU A 22 -9.79 7.85 -3.91
C LEU A 22 -10.44 6.97 -4.99
N ARG A 23 -10.54 5.66 -4.75
CA ARG A 23 -11.16 4.74 -5.70
C ARG A 23 -12.63 5.10 -5.96
N ALA A 24 -13.39 5.41 -4.92
CA ALA A 24 -14.76 5.90 -5.07
C ALA A 24 -14.85 7.24 -5.83
N ALA A 25 -13.86 8.13 -5.69
CA ALA A 25 -13.80 9.39 -6.41
C ALA A 25 -13.43 9.21 -7.89
N VAL A 26 -12.59 8.22 -8.21
CA VAL A 26 -12.28 7.77 -9.57
C VAL A 26 -13.53 7.16 -10.21
N ASP A 27 -14.17 6.19 -9.53
CA ASP A 27 -15.36 5.49 -10.05
C ASP A 27 -16.55 6.43 -10.29
N SER A 28 -16.66 7.51 -9.49
CA SER A 28 -17.69 8.55 -9.67
C SER A 28 -17.35 9.59 -10.74
N GLY A 29 -16.21 9.47 -11.44
CA GLY A 29 -15.76 10.39 -12.48
C GLY A 29 -15.39 11.79 -11.96
N LYS A 30 -15.25 11.95 -10.64
CA LYS A 30 -14.92 13.24 -9.99
C LYS A 30 -13.43 13.54 -10.04
N VAL A 31 -12.59 12.51 -10.17
CA VAL A 31 -11.15 12.67 -10.38
C VAL A 31 -10.91 12.66 -11.89
N ARG A 32 -10.53 13.82 -12.43
CA ARG A 32 -10.06 13.95 -13.81
C ARG A 32 -8.56 14.15 -13.77
N MET A 33 -7.82 13.21 -14.32
CA MET A 33 -6.37 13.27 -14.37
C MET A 33 -5.89 12.95 -15.78
N THR A 34 -4.90 13.70 -16.25
CA THR A 34 -4.25 13.40 -17.53
C THR A 34 -3.48 12.09 -17.43
N PRO A 35 -3.36 11.31 -18.52
CA PRO A 35 -2.62 10.05 -18.52
C PRO A 35 -1.20 10.19 -17.98
N ASP A 36 -0.49 11.26 -18.37
CA ASP A 36 0.87 11.53 -17.91
C ASP A 36 0.96 11.74 -16.39
N ALA A 37 0.01 12.51 -15.82
CA ALA A 37 -0.03 12.76 -14.37
C ALA A 37 -0.42 11.51 -13.58
N ALA A 38 -1.28 10.66 -14.14
CA ALA A 38 -1.64 9.38 -13.55
C ALA A 38 -0.51 8.36 -13.58
N GLU A 39 0.29 8.35 -14.65
CA GLU A 39 1.48 7.51 -14.75
C GLU A 39 2.57 7.97 -13.76
N GLU A 40 2.81 9.27 -13.65
CA GLU A 40 3.76 9.84 -12.68
C GLU A 40 3.36 9.50 -11.23
N LEU A 41 2.10 9.72 -10.87
CA LEU A 41 1.60 9.37 -9.53
C LEU A 41 1.60 7.87 -9.29
N GLY A 42 1.18 7.06 -10.26
CA GLY A 42 1.24 5.60 -10.17
C GLY A 42 2.66 5.12 -9.88
N ARG A 43 3.65 5.65 -10.62
CA ARG A 43 5.06 5.35 -10.41
C ARG A 43 5.55 5.80 -9.04
N PHE A 44 5.15 6.98 -8.57
CA PHE A 44 5.51 7.46 -7.24
C PHE A 44 5.01 6.51 -6.13
N TYR A 45 3.76 6.04 -6.23
CA TYR A 45 3.21 5.10 -5.26
C TYR A 45 3.87 3.72 -5.34
N GLU A 46 4.23 3.24 -6.53
CA GLU A 46 5.02 2.01 -6.70
C GLU A 46 6.40 2.12 -6.06
N GLU A 47 7.12 3.23 -6.28
CA GLU A 47 8.43 3.44 -5.64
C GLU A 47 8.33 3.47 -4.10
N LYS A 48 7.21 3.95 -3.57
CA LYS A 48 6.94 3.90 -2.12
C LYS A 48 6.63 2.48 -1.66
N ALA A 49 5.84 1.72 -2.44
CA ALA A 49 5.54 0.32 -2.16
C ALA A 49 6.84 -0.52 -2.15
N ASP A 50 7.76 -0.29 -3.08
CA ASP A 50 9.04 -0.98 -3.16
C ASP A 50 9.95 -0.65 -1.97
N LYS A 51 9.93 0.61 -1.49
CA LYS A 51 10.63 1.00 -0.24
C LYS A 51 10.06 0.27 0.97
N VAL A 52 8.74 0.11 1.04
CA VAL A 52 8.08 -0.67 2.11
C VAL A 52 8.46 -2.16 2.01
N GLN A 53 8.48 -2.72 0.81
CA GLN A 53 8.91 -4.10 0.58
C GLN A 53 10.37 -4.34 1.00
N ALA A 54 11.26 -3.39 0.70
CA ALA A 54 12.65 -3.44 1.12
C ALA A 54 12.79 -3.38 2.65
N LEU A 55 11.98 -2.58 3.33
CA LEU A 55 11.91 -2.52 4.79
C LEU A 55 11.37 -3.82 5.39
N SER A 56 10.34 -4.42 4.79
CA SER A 56 9.81 -5.72 5.21
C SER A 56 10.89 -6.80 5.12
N SER A 57 11.59 -6.88 3.98
CA SER A 57 12.67 -7.84 3.77
C SER A 57 13.85 -7.65 4.74
N ARG A 58 14.15 -6.42 5.14
CA ARG A 58 15.18 -6.13 6.16
C ARG A 58 14.72 -6.51 7.56
N THR A 59 13.46 -6.24 7.87
CA THR A 59 12.83 -6.61 9.14
C THR A 59 12.85 -8.11 9.32
N ASP A 60 12.47 -8.87 8.30
CA ASP A 60 12.49 -10.34 8.28
C ASP A 60 13.91 -10.89 8.56
N ARG A 61 14.94 -10.28 7.96
CA ARG A 61 16.36 -10.62 8.26
C ARG A 61 16.81 -10.25 9.66
N LEU A 62 16.30 -9.17 10.24
CA LEU A 62 16.64 -8.76 11.60
C LEU A 62 16.03 -9.69 12.67
N ILE A 63 14.95 -10.39 12.32
CA ILE A 63 14.28 -11.37 13.17
C ILE A 63 14.95 -12.75 13.07
N ALA A 64 15.93 -12.91 12.16
CA ALA A 64 16.70 -14.14 12.04
C ALA A 64 17.21 -14.58 13.42
N THR A 65 16.85 -15.81 13.76
CA THR A 65 16.94 -16.43 15.07
C THR A 65 18.36 -16.45 15.64
N GLY A 66 18.47 -16.34 16.97
CA GLY A 66 19.74 -16.44 17.70
C GLY A 66 20.39 -15.11 18.12
N ALA A 67 19.77 -13.95 17.86
CA ALA A 67 20.32 -12.64 18.24
C ALA A 67 20.42 -12.42 19.77
N PHE A 68 19.63 -13.15 20.57
CA PHE A 68 19.54 -12.97 22.03
C PHE A 68 20.29 -14.04 22.85
N GLY A 69 20.98 -14.99 22.17
CA GLY A 69 21.74 -16.07 22.78
C GLY A 69 20.90 -17.18 23.42
N ASP A 70 21.48 -18.37 23.59
CA ASP A 70 20.81 -19.57 24.12
C ASP A 70 20.76 -19.61 25.65
N CYS A 71 20.23 -18.55 26.26
CA CYS A 71 19.91 -18.53 27.69
C CYS A 71 18.40 -18.46 27.91
N PHE A 72 17.94 -18.78 29.13
CA PHE A 72 16.51 -18.76 29.46
C PHE A 72 15.85 -17.39 29.19
N ILE A 73 16.58 -16.30 29.45
CA ILE A 73 16.12 -14.93 29.19
C ILE A 73 16.13 -14.65 27.68
N GLY A 74 17.18 -15.06 26.97
CA GLY A 74 17.31 -14.90 25.52
C GLY A 74 16.17 -15.57 24.76
N ARG A 75 15.82 -16.81 25.10
CA ARG A 75 14.69 -17.54 24.50
C ARG A 75 13.33 -16.88 24.77
N GLN A 76 13.13 -16.31 25.96
CA GLN A 76 11.90 -15.57 26.27
C GLN A 76 11.82 -14.23 25.54
N LEU A 77 12.95 -13.53 25.36
CA LEU A 77 13.01 -12.30 24.59
C LEU A 77 12.77 -12.56 23.11
N GLU A 78 13.39 -13.61 22.56
CA GLU A 78 13.19 -14.07 21.20
C GLU A 78 11.72 -14.40 20.95
N LYS A 79 11.08 -15.18 21.83
CA LYS A 79 9.65 -15.47 21.74
C LYS A 79 8.78 -14.21 21.77
N LYS A 80 9.05 -13.26 22.68
CA LYS A 80 8.27 -12.01 22.75
C LYS A 80 8.48 -11.12 21.53
N PHE A 81 9.66 -11.15 20.92
CA PHE A 81 9.93 -10.43 19.68
C PHE A 81 9.21 -11.09 18.52
N ASP A 82 9.31 -12.41 18.41
CA ASP A 82 8.61 -13.22 17.42
C ASP A 82 7.10 -13.00 17.48
N ASP A 83 6.49 -13.12 18.66
CA ASP A 83 5.07 -12.86 18.88
C ASP A 83 4.66 -11.45 18.43
N LYS A 84 5.52 -10.45 18.65
CA LYS A 84 5.22 -9.06 18.27
C LYS A 84 5.37 -8.79 16.79
N VAL A 85 6.28 -9.47 16.12
CA VAL A 85 6.50 -9.22 14.69
C VAL A 85 5.59 -10.09 13.83
N ASN A 86 5.42 -11.35 14.20
CA ASN A 86 4.62 -12.33 13.49
C ASN A 86 3.16 -12.39 13.96
N ALA A 87 2.75 -11.52 14.89
CA ALA A 87 1.34 -11.41 15.26
C ALA A 87 0.46 -11.19 14.02
N PRO A 88 -0.58 -11.99 13.82
CA PRO A 88 -1.52 -11.79 12.74
C PRO A 88 -2.19 -10.41 12.89
N GLU A 89 -2.30 -9.68 11.78
CA GLU A 89 -2.95 -8.36 11.64
C GLU A 89 -2.29 -7.16 12.35
N VAL A 90 -1.65 -7.36 13.50
CA VAL A 90 -1.03 -6.29 14.30
C VAL A 90 0.50 -6.36 14.36
N GLY A 91 1.09 -7.43 13.84
CA GLY A 91 2.53 -7.56 13.74
C GLY A 91 3.12 -6.61 12.70
N ILE A 92 4.37 -6.17 12.91
CA ILE A 92 5.04 -5.23 11.99
C ILE A 92 5.03 -5.74 10.55
N LEU A 93 5.29 -7.05 10.34
CA LEU A 93 5.30 -7.62 8.99
C LEU A 93 3.92 -7.56 8.34
N ALA A 94 2.86 -7.89 9.09
CA ALA A 94 1.48 -7.80 8.60
C ALA A 94 1.09 -6.35 8.25
N ILE A 95 1.49 -5.37 9.07
CA ILE A 95 1.18 -3.95 8.79
C ILE A 95 1.98 -3.43 7.59
N LEU A 96 3.26 -3.82 7.45
CA LEU A 96 4.09 -3.46 6.30
C LEU A 96 3.52 -4.05 5.00
N ASP A 97 3.14 -5.33 5.02
CA ASP A 97 2.52 -5.99 3.86
C ASP A 97 1.21 -5.31 3.45
N ARG A 98 0.34 -5.02 4.42
CA ARG A 98 -0.91 -4.29 4.17
C ARG A 98 -0.66 -2.90 3.59
N THR A 99 0.33 -2.18 4.12
CA THR A 99 0.70 -0.84 3.61
C THR A 99 1.21 -0.91 2.17
N GLN A 100 2.02 -1.92 1.86
CA GLN A 100 2.50 -2.16 0.50
C GLN A 100 1.35 -2.43 -0.47
N GLN A 101 0.40 -3.29 -0.08
CA GLN A 101 -0.79 -3.59 -0.88
C GLN A 101 -1.61 -2.33 -1.16
N ILE A 102 -1.90 -1.53 -0.12
CA ILE A 102 -2.66 -0.28 -0.27
C ILE A 102 -1.98 0.68 -1.25
N LEU A 103 -0.65 0.84 -1.17
CA LEU A 103 0.08 1.71 -2.09
C LEU A 103 -0.01 1.23 -3.55
N ARG A 104 0.03 -0.09 -3.77
CA ARG A 104 -0.16 -0.68 -5.10
C ARG A 104 -1.58 -0.51 -5.62
N ASP A 105 -2.57 -0.70 -4.75
CA ASP A 105 -3.98 -0.49 -5.09
C ASP A 105 -4.26 0.97 -5.48
N MET A 106 -3.63 1.93 -4.80
CA MET A 106 -3.69 3.35 -5.16
C MET A 106 -3.05 3.61 -6.53
N ALA A 107 -1.85 3.08 -6.78
CA ALA A 107 -1.18 3.21 -8.07
C ALA A 107 -2.04 2.67 -9.22
N GLN A 108 -2.67 1.52 -9.00
CA GLN A 108 -3.56 0.92 -9.98
C GLN A 108 -4.83 1.73 -10.20
N ALA A 109 -5.46 2.24 -9.13
CA ALA A 109 -6.65 3.08 -9.25
C ALA A 109 -6.39 4.35 -10.07
N TYR A 110 -5.19 4.96 -9.96
CA TYR A 110 -4.81 6.11 -10.79
C TYR A 110 -4.66 5.73 -12.28
N ARG A 111 -4.05 4.58 -12.58
CA ARG A 111 -3.93 4.10 -13.97
C ARG A 111 -5.28 3.73 -14.58
N ASP A 112 -6.14 3.09 -13.80
CA ASP A 112 -7.50 2.74 -14.22
C ASP A 112 -8.29 4.03 -14.55
N SER A 113 -8.17 5.08 -13.72
CA SER A 113 -8.79 6.39 -13.97
C SER A 113 -8.35 7.02 -15.30
N ALA A 114 -7.06 6.96 -15.62
CA ALA A 114 -6.55 7.49 -16.88
C ALA A 114 -7.05 6.70 -18.10
N ARG A 115 -7.13 5.37 -17.97
CA ARG A 115 -7.62 4.49 -19.02
C ARG A 115 -9.10 4.72 -19.30
N ASP A 116 -9.91 4.90 -18.26
CA ASP A 116 -11.34 5.19 -18.42
C ASP A 116 -11.57 6.55 -19.09
N MET A 117 -10.73 7.56 -18.83
CA MET A 117 -10.78 8.82 -19.57
C MET A 117 -10.46 8.65 -21.06
N GLN A 118 -9.38 7.92 -21.40
CA GLN A 118 -9.04 7.68 -22.82
C GLN A 118 -10.16 6.96 -23.56
N ASN A 119 -10.75 5.92 -22.94
CA ASN A 119 -11.87 5.19 -23.53
C ASN A 119 -13.11 6.09 -23.70
N THR A 120 -13.41 6.91 -22.69
CA THR A 120 -14.55 7.84 -22.73
C THR A 120 -14.38 8.90 -23.81
N ASP A 121 -13.18 9.48 -23.96
CA ASP A 121 -12.89 10.47 -25.01
C ASP A 121 -12.94 9.83 -26.41
N ASP A 122 -12.42 8.61 -26.56
CA ASP A 122 -12.50 7.85 -27.82
C ASP A 122 -13.95 7.55 -28.22
N ASP A 123 -14.79 7.13 -27.28
CA ASP A 123 -16.20 6.84 -27.55
C ASP A 123 -17.01 8.11 -27.87
N HIS A 124 -16.74 9.24 -27.19
CA HIS A 124 -17.35 10.52 -27.53
C HIS A 124 -16.89 11.03 -28.90
N SER A 125 -15.60 10.90 -29.25
CA SER A 125 -15.09 11.30 -30.55
C SER A 125 -15.70 10.49 -31.69
N ARG A 126 -15.88 9.17 -31.51
CA ARG A 126 -16.53 8.27 -32.48
C ARG A 126 -18.02 8.58 -32.65
N ASN A 127 -18.72 8.89 -31.57
CA ASN A 127 -20.13 9.26 -31.63
C ASN A 127 -20.33 10.61 -32.32
N LEU A 128 -19.49 11.61 -32.04
CA LEU A 128 -19.53 12.90 -32.73
C LEU A 128 -19.27 12.76 -34.23
N ASN A 129 -18.32 11.92 -34.64
CA ASN A 129 -17.99 11.67 -36.05
C ASN A 129 -19.04 10.84 -36.80
N ARG A 130 -19.96 10.16 -36.09
CA ARG A 130 -21.06 9.39 -36.69
C ARG A 130 -22.36 10.21 -36.81
N SER A 131 -22.45 11.33 -36.10
CA SER A 131 -23.61 12.25 -36.11
C SER A 131 -23.48 13.45 -37.06
N VAL A 132 -22.41 13.52 -37.86
CA VAL A 132 -22.21 14.48 -38.97
C VAL A 132 -22.32 13.73 -40.29
#